data_AF-A0A4Y2LKX0-F1
#
_entry.id   AF-A0A4Y2LKX0-F1
#
_cell.length_a   1.000
_cell.length_b   1.000
_cell.length_c   1.000
_cell.angle_alpha   90.00
_cell.angle_beta   90.00
_cell.angle_gamma   90.00
#
_symmetry.space_group_name_H-M   'P 1'
#
loop_
_entity.id
_entity.type
_entity.pdbx_description
1 polymer ?
#
loop_
_entity_poly.entity_id
_entity_poly.type
_entity_poly.pdbx_seq_one_letter_code
_entity_poly.pdbx_strand_id
1 'polypeptide(L)'
;MKEGMKEGQEKMKDQIQGVKGKIEEVKNEVQRKTEEVEGKVKRYIDEVEDKVQGKIEEVEEKVQVKIGDLEKRLSEHEDRPINLPANPELTYSRPLDGQTSWTVFKTQFEVVSSANGWNNRVKASQLVASLLGTAV
;
A
#
# COMPACT_ATOMS: atom_id res chain seq x y z
N MET A 1 70.70 -52.65 2.12
CA MET A 1 70.38 -51.29 2.66
C MET A 1 70.05 -50.28 1.57
N LYS A 2 70.90 -50.07 0.54
CA LYS A 2 70.63 -49.09 -0.54
C LYS A 2 69.36 -49.39 -1.37
N GLU A 3 69.03 -50.66 -1.57
CA GLU A 3 67.91 -51.09 -2.43
C GLU A 3 66.54 -50.85 -1.79
N GLY A 4 66.36 -51.23 -0.52
CA GLY A 4 65.13 -50.94 0.24
C GLY A 4 64.86 -49.44 0.45
N MET A 5 65.92 -48.61 0.46
CA MET A 5 65.77 -47.15 0.52
C MET A 5 65.21 -46.56 -0.79
N LYS A 6 65.61 -47.12 -1.94
CA LYS A 6 65.04 -46.74 -3.25
C LYS A 6 63.58 -47.20 -3.39
N GLU A 7 63.27 -48.41 -2.94
CA GLU A 7 61.88 -48.92 -2.95
C GLU A 7 60.95 -48.08 -2.08
N GLY A 8 61.41 -47.66 -0.90
CA GLY A 8 60.67 -46.74 -0.02
C GLY A 8 60.41 -45.37 -0.67
N GLN A 9 61.37 -44.84 -1.42
CA GLN A 9 61.20 -43.58 -2.16
C GLN A 9 60.17 -43.69 -3.29
N GLU A 10 60.20 -44.78 -4.08
CA GLU A 10 59.20 -45.00 -5.14
C GLU A 10 57.79 -45.17 -4.56
N LYS A 11 57.60 -45.99 -3.51
CA LYS A 11 56.29 -46.12 -2.85
C LYS A 11 55.75 -44.77 -2.34
N MET A 12 56.63 -43.93 -1.78
CA MET A 12 56.23 -42.60 -1.30
C MET A 12 55.84 -41.67 -2.46
N LYS A 13 56.55 -41.75 -3.59
CA LYS A 13 56.22 -40.99 -4.81
C LYS A 13 54.87 -41.40 -5.39
N ASP A 14 54.58 -42.70 -5.45
CA ASP A 14 53.30 -43.23 -5.91
C ASP A 14 52.13 -42.76 -5.01
N GLN A 15 52.32 -42.80 -3.69
CA GLN A 15 51.33 -42.28 -2.74
C GLN A 15 51.10 -40.78 -2.93
N ILE A 16 52.16 -39.99 -3.10
CA ILE A 16 52.07 -38.54 -3.34
C ILE A 16 51.31 -38.26 -4.64
N GLN A 17 51.58 -39.01 -5.72
CA GLN A 17 50.83 -38.87 -6.97
C GLN A 17 49.35 -39.24 -6.81
N GLY A 18 49.05 -40.32 -6.08
CA GLY A 18 47.68 -40.71 -5.78
C GLY A 18 46.92 -39.66 -4.97
N VAL A 19 47.56 -39.08 -3.96
CA VAL A 19 46.98 -37.98 -3.16
C VAL A 19 46.77 -36.74 -4.04
N LYS A 20 47.74 -36.38 -4.89
CA LYS A 20 47.61 -35.26 -5.82
C LYS A 20 46.43 -35.44 -6.79
N GLY A 21 46.21 -36.66 -7.30
CA GLY A 21 45.07 -36.98 -8.15
C GLY A 21 43.73 -36.78 -7.44
N LYS A 22 43.59 -37.30 -6.21
CA LYS A 22 42.39 -37.12 -5.40
C LYS A 22 42.11 -35.66 -5.07
N ILE A 23 43.15 -34.87 -4.79
CA ILE A 23 43.01 -33.42 -4.53
C ILE A 23 42.44 -32.72 -5.77
N GLU A 24 42.93 -33.04 -6.97
CA GLU A 24 42.42 -32.41 -8.20
C GLU A 24 40.98 -32.83 -8.50
N GLU A 25 40.62 -34.10 -8.26
CA GLU A 25 39.24 -34.58 -8.39
C GLU A 25 38.29 -33.85 -7.44
N VAL A 26 38.65 -33.75 -6.15
CA VAL A 26 37.86 -33.02 -5.16
C VAL A 26 37.73 -31.54 -5.54
N LYS A 27 38.82 -30.91 -5.99
CA LYS A 27 38.80 -29.51 -6.44
C LYS A 27 37.83 -29.30 -7.60
N ASN A 28 37.84 -30.17 -8.60
CA ASN A 28 36.92 -30.11 -9.74
C ASN A 28 35.47 -30.32 -9.31
N GLU A 29 35.21 -31.28 -8.41
CA GLU A 29 33.86 -31.53 -7.91
C GLU A 29 33.31 -30.35 -7.09
N VAL A 30 34.15 -29.77 -6.24
CA VAL A 30 33.81 -28.57 -5.47
C VAL A 30 33.49 -27.40 -6.41
N GLN A 31 34.33 -27.16 -7.42
CA GLN A 31 34.08 -26.10 -8.39
C GLN A 31 32.74 -26.29 -9.12
N ARG A 32 32.46 -27.50 -9.61
CA ARG A 32 31.18 -27.82 -10.27
C ARG A 32 29.97 -27.60 -9.35
N LYS A 33 30.07 -28.01 -8.08
CA LYS A 33 28.99 -27.80 -7.09
C LYS A 33 28.77 -26.32 -6.80
N THR A 34 29.85 -25.54 -6.72
CA THR A 34 29.75 -24.08 -6.54
C THR A 34 28.99 -23.44 -7.70
N GLU A 35 29.37 -23.73 -8.94
CA GLU A 35 28.68 -23.21 -10.14
C GLU A 35 27.20 -23.63 -10.19
N GLU A 36 26.89 -24.88 -9.81
CA GLU A 36 25.51 -25.37 -9.73
C GLU A 36 24.69 -24.62 -8.67
N VAL A 37 25.27 -24.37 -7.50
CA VAL A 37 24.63 -23.62 -6.41
C VAL A 37 24.41 -22.16 -6.82
N GLU A 38 25.41 -21.50 -7.41
CA GLU A 38 25.29 -20.14 -7.93
C GLU A 38 24.15 -20.03 -8.95
N GLY A 39 24.05 -20.98 -9.89
CA GLY A 39 22.96 -21.04 -10.87
C GLY A 39 21.59 -21.28 -10.24
N LYS A 40 21.49 -22.08 -9.17
CA LYS A 40 20.23 -22.25 -8.42
C LYS A 40 19.84 -20.97 -7.69
N VAL A 41 20.78 -20.33 -6.99
CA VAL A 41 20.54 -19.09 -6.25
C VAL A 41 20.06 -17.99 -7.20
N LYS A 42 20.71 -17.83 -8.36
CA LYS A 42 20.29 -16.84 -9.35
C LYS A 42 18.87 -17.06 -9.84
N ARG A 43 18.52 -18.30 -10.20
CA ARG A 43 17.14 -18.64 -10.61
C ARG A 43 16.11 -18.37 -9.53
N TYR A 44 16.43 -18.65 -8.26
CA TYR A 44 15.53 -18.34 -7.14
C TYR A 44 15.34 -16.83 -6.95
N ILE A 45 16.39 -16.04 -7.15
CA ILE A 45 16.29 -14.58 -7.10
C ILE A 45 15.36 -14.09 -8.21
N ASP A 46 15.59 -14.53 -9.46
CA ASP A 46 14.76 -14.14 -10.62
C ASP A 46 13.28 -14.50 -10.37
N GLU A 47 12.99 -15.71 -9.90
CA GLU A 47 11.60 -16.15 -9.60
C GLU A 47 10.93 -15.30 -8.50
N VAL A 48 11.70 -14.93 -7.47
CA VAL A 48 11.19 -14.07 -6.38
C VAL A 48 10.96 -12.65 -6.89
N GLU A 49 11.84 -12.10 -7.70
CA GLU A 49 11.68 -10.77 -8.31
C GLU A 49 10.41 -10.72 -9.17
N ASP A 50 10.22 -11.68 -10.07
CA ASP A 50 9.02 -11.78 -10.93
C ASP A 50 7.74 -11.85 -10.09
N LYS A 51 7.75 -12.67 -9.03
CA LYS A 51 6.58 -12.84 -8.14
C LYS A 51 6.27 -11.58 -7.34
N VAL A 52 7.31 -10.85 -6.89
CA VAL A 52 7.13 -9.58 -6.18
C VAL A 52 6.59 -8.52 -7.13
N GLN A 53 7.15 -8.41 -8.33
CA GLN A 53 6.70 -7.46 -9.34
C GLN A 53 5.23 -7.70 -9.71
N GLY A 54 4.85 -8.95 -10.01
CA GLY A 54 3.46 -9.27 -10.36
C GLY A 54 2.46 -8.95 -9.23
N LYS A 55 2.85 -9.14 -7.97
CA LYS A 55 2.02 -8.74 -6.81
C LYS A 55 1.87 -7.23 -6.67
N ILE A 56 2.91 -6.46 -6.97
CA ILE A 56 2.86 -5.01 -6.93
C ILE A 56 1.90 -4.51 -8.00
N GLU A 57 2.04 -5.00 -9.24
CA GLU A 57 1.15 -4.64 -10.36
C GLU A 57 -0.33 -4.97 -10.04
N GLU A 58 -0.61 -6.15 -9.48
CA GLU A 58 -1.98 -6.53 -9.07
C GLU A 58 -2.55 -5.59 -8.00
N VAL A 59 -1.73 -5.17 -7.03
CA VAL A 59 -2.15 -4.25 -5.98
C VAL A 59 -2.39 -2.85 -6.55
N GLU A 60 -1.50 -2.36 -7.43
CA GLU A 60 -1.65 -1.07 -8.08
C GLU A 60 -2.94 -1.01 -8.91
N GLU A 61 -3.23 -2.02 -9.72
CA GLU A 61 -4.47 -2.10 -10.50
C GLU A 61 -5.70 -2.04 -9.60
N LYS A 62 -5.74 -2.85 -8.53
CA LYS A 62 -6.87 -2.85 -7.59
C LYS A 62 -7.06 -1.51 -6.90
N VAL A 63 -5.98 -0.81 -6.57
CA VAL A 63 -6.05 0.52 -5.97
C VAL A 63 -6.58 1.54 -6.97
N GLN A 64 -6.07 1.54 -8.21
CA GLN A 64 -6.54 2.43 -9.27
C GLN A 64 -8.04 2.24 -9.56
N VAL A 65 -8.50 0.99 -9.68
CA VAL A 65 -9.93 0.69 -9.89
C VAL A 65 -10.79 1.21 -8.74
N LYS A 66 -10.37 0.99 -7.49
CA LYS A 66 -11.12 1.47 -6.31
C LYS A 66 -11.15 3.00 -6.24
N ILE A 67 -10.07 3.68 -6.58
CA ILE A 67 -10.03 5.14 -6.64
C ILE A 67 -11.03 5.64 -7.70
N GLY A 68 -11.02 5.06 -8.90
CA GLY A 68 -11.96 5.44 -9.96
C GLY A 68 -13.43 5.23 -9.57
N ASP A 69 -13.77 4.14 -8.87
CA ASP A 69 -15.12 3.92 -8.35
C ASP A 69 -15.51 4.99 -7.31
N LEU A 70 -14.60 5.33 -6.40
CA LEU A 70 -14.83 6.34 -5.38
C LEU A 70 -14.99 7.74 -5.99
N GLU A 71 -14.17 8.10 -6.98
CA GLU A 71 -14.28 9.37 -7.72
C GLU A 71 -15.65 9.49 -8.39
N LYS A 72 -16.11 8.42 -9.07
CA LYS A 72 -17.43 8.38 -9.70
C LYS A 72 -18.58 8.51 -8.69
N ARG A 73 -18.51 7.80 -7.57
CA ARG A 73 -19.52 7.90 -6.49
C ARG A 73 -19.55 9.29 -5.86
N LEU A 74 -18.41 9.95 -5.77
CA LEU A 74 -18.31 11.32 -5.27
C LEU A 74 -18.96 12.31 -6.24
N SER A 75 -18.68 12.21 -7.55
CA SER A 75 -19.29 13.09 -8.56
C SER A 75 -20.82 12.94 -8.60
N GLU A 76 -21.34 11.72 -8.54
CA GLU A 76 -22.80 11.47 -8.48
C GLU A 76 -23.47 12.12 -7.26
N HIS A 77 -22.73 12.28 -6.15
CA HIS A 77 -23.25 12.90 -4.93
C HIS A 77 -23.09 14.44 -4.95
N GLU A 78 -22.08 14.97 -5.64
CA GLU A 78 -21.91 16.42 -5.84
C GLU A 78 -22.93 17.00 -6.83
N ASP A 79 -23.27 16.24 -7.88
CA ASP A 79 -24.15 16.70 -8.96
C ASP A 79 -25.65 16.58 -8.65
N ARG A 80 -26.04 15.92 -7.55
CA ARG A 80 -27.46 15.81 -7.17
C ARG A 80 -27.99 17.18 -6.73
N PRO A 81 -28.88 17.83 -7.49
CA PRO A 81 -29.56 19.03 -7.01
C PRO A 81 -30.47 18.62 -5.85
N ILE A 82 -30.43 19.38 -4.77
CA ILE A 82 -31.22 19.13 -3.56
C ILE A 82 -32.69 19.44 -3.88
N ASN A 83 -33.44 18.46 -4.39
CA ASN A 83 -34.90 18.53 -4.45
C ASN A 83 -35.48 18.16 -3.08
N LEU A 84 -35.49 19.13 -2.17
CA LEU A 84 -36.27 19.04 -0.93
C LEU A 84 -37.73 19.40 -1.27
N PRO A 85 -38.73 18.55 -0.91
CA PRO A 85 -40.09 19.07 -0.75
C PRO A 85 -40.04 20.13 0.35
N ALA A 86 -40.36 21.37 -0.01
CA ALA A 86 -40.40 22.49 0.93
C ALA A 86 -41.38 22.14 2.06
N ASN A 87 -40.86 21.77 3.22
CA ASN A 87 -41.64 21.72 4.45
C ASN A 87 -41.53 23.10 5.13
N PRO A 88 -42.58 23.94 5.07
CA PRO A 88 -42.53 25.33 5.55
C PRO A 88 -42.19 25.47 7.04
N GLU A 89 -42.42 24.43 7.85
CA GLU A 89 -42.22 24.47 9.30
C GLU A 89 -40.75 24.24 9.75
N LEU A 90 -39.91 23.67 8.88
CA LEU A 90 -38.51 23.35 9.19
C LEU A 90 -37.50 24.08 8.28
N THR A 91 -37.98 24.92 7.37
CA THR A 91 -37.18 25.52 6.29
C THR A 91 -36.19 26.59 6.73
N TYR A 92 -36.29 27.14 7.94
CA TYR A 92 -35.39 28.22 8.37
C TYR A 92 -34.96 28.07 9.82
N SER A 93 -33.65 27.95 10.03
CA SER A 93 -33.04 28.42 11.28
C SER A 93 -33.42 29.89 11.42
N ARG A 94 -34.10 30.25 12.51
CA ARG A 94 -34.50 31.64 12.78
C ARG A 94 -33.27 32.54 12.58
N PRO A 95 -33.40 33.66 11.82
CA PRO A 95 -32.29 34.60 11.65
C PRO A 95 -31.72 34.99 13.00
N LEU A 96 -30.41 35.28 13.05
CA LEU A 96 -29.81 35.81 14.26
C LEU A 96 -30.33 37.24 14.46
N ASP A 97 -31.48 37.36 15.11
CA ASP A 97 -32.27 38.59 15.30
C ASP A 97 -31.65 39.60 16.28
N GLY A 98 -30.40 39.39 16.71
CA GLY A 98 -29.71 40.18 17.72
C GLY A 98 -30.26 40.03 19.14
N GLN A 99 -31.41 39.37 19.30
CA GLN A 99 -32.10 39.14 20.58
C GLN A 99 -31.80 37.74 21.13
N THR A 100 -31.58 36.77 20.25
CA THR A 100 -31.21 35.39 20.60
C THR A 100 -29.70 35.27 20.79
N SER A 101 -29.25 34.69 21.91
CA SER A 101 -27.82 34.48 22.15
C SER A 101 -27.20 33.49 21.15
N TRP A 102 -25.92 33.67 20.82
CA TRP A 102 -25.18 32.81 19.90
C TRP A 102 -25.25 31.31 20.25
N THR A 103 -25.29 30.99 21.55
CA THR A 103 -25.38 29.61 22.03
C THR A 103 -26.75 28.98 21.71
N VAL A 104 -27.82 29.74 21.86
CA VAL A 104 -29.18 29.29 21.53
C VAL A 104 -29.32 29.10 20.02
N PHE A 105 -28.81 30.06 19.23
CA PHE A 105 -28.78 29.94 17.76
C PHE A 105 -28.05 28.67 17.30
N LYS A 106 -26.82 28.41 17.79
CA LYS A 106 -26.08 27.19 17.42
C LYS A 106 -26.83 25.91 17.79
N THR A 107 -27.49 25.89 18.95
CA THR A 107 -28.25 24.71 19.40
C THR A 107 -29.42 24.45 18.46
N GLN A 108 -30.18 25.48 18.09
CA GLN A 108 -31.29 25.35 17.14
C GLN A 108 -30.79 24.98 15.74
N PHE A 109 -29.70 25.60 15.28
CA PHE A 109 -29.09 25.31 13.99
C PHE A 109 -28.59 23.86 13.89
N GLU A 110 -27.97 23.32 14.94
CA GLU A 110 -27.55 21.91 14.97
C GLU A 110 -28.74 20.95 15.04
N VAL A 111 -29.78 21.27 15.81
CA VAL A 111 -31.02 20.47 15.85
C VAL A 111 -31.68 20.42 14.47
N VAL A 112 -31.85 21.58 13.82
CA VAL A 112 -32.47 21.69 12.48
C VAL A 112 -31.62 21.01 11.43
N SER A 113 -30.30 21.24 11.44
CA SER A 113 -29.42 20.63 10.45
C SER A 113 -29.31 19.11 10.61
N SER A 114 -29.37 18.60 11.83
CA SER A 114 -29.40 17.16 12.10
C SER A 114 -30.76 16.54 11.71
N ALA A 115 -31.88 17.18 12.07
CA ALA A 115 -33.22 16.72 11.73
C ALA A 115 -33.47 16.69 10.21
N ASN A 116 -32.86 17.61 9.47
CA ASN A 116 -32.95 17.68 8.01
C ASN A 116 -31.82 16.92 7.29
N GLY A 117 -30.92 16.24 8.00
CA GLY A 117 -29.82 15.48 7.40
C GLY A 117 -28.86 16.33 6.56
N TRP A 118 -28.67 17.60 6.91
CA TRP A 118 -27.80 18.50 6.15
C TRP A 118 -26.34 18.05 6.22
N ASN A 119 -25.71 17.91 5.06
CA ASN A 119 -24.27 17.70 4.96
C ASN A 119 -23.51 19.03 5.21
N ASN A 120 -22.18 18.94 5.36
CA ASN A 120 -21.34 20.09 5.73
C ASN A 120 -21.45 21.26 4.74
N ARG A 121 -21.67 20.99 3.45
CA ARG A 121 -21.86 22.04 2.43
C ARG A 121 -23.15 22.82 2.67
N VAL A 122 -24.26 22.12 2.89
CA VAL A 122 -25.56 22.74 3.19
C VAL A 122 -25.53 23.48 4.51
N LYS A 123 -24.92 22.90 5.55
CA LYS A 123 -24.70 23.57 6.84
C LYS A 123 -23.93 24.89 6.65
N ALA A 124 -22.85 24.90 5.88
CA ALA A 124 -22.09 26.12 5.62
C ALA A 124 -22.91 27.18 4.86
N SER A 125 -23.62 26.81 3.80
CA SER A 125 -24.44 27.75 3.02
C SER A 125 -25.59 28.34 3.85
N GLN A 126 -26.26 27.52 4.64
CA GLN A 126 -27.37 27.96 5.49
C GLN A 126 -26.89 28.81 6.66
N LEU A 127 -25.74 28.51 7.26
CA LEU A 127 -25.15 29.34 8.30
C LEU A 127 -24.84 30.75 7.77
N VAL A 128 -24.25 30.85 6.58
CA VAL A 128 -23.98 32.14 5.93
C VAL A 128 -25.28 32.89 5.63
N ALA A 129 -26.31 32.21 5.10
CA ALA A 129 -27.61 32.83 4.85
C ALA A 129 -28.29 33.34 6.13
N SER A 130 -28.25 32.57 7.22
CA SER A 130 -28.82 32.96 8.53
C SER A 130 -28.09 34.15 9.18
N LEU A 131 -26.81 34.34 8.86
CA LEU A 131 -26.01 35.48 9.32
C LEU A 131 -26.17 36.73 8.44
N LEU A 132 -26.45 36.56 7.15
CA LEU A 132 -26.66 37.67 6.19
C LEU A 132 -28.09 38.24 6.22
N GLY A 133 -29.06 37.49 6.77
CA GLY A 133 -30.45 37.92 6.92
C GLY A 133 -30.69 39.13 7.84
N THR A 134 -29.63 39.71 8.42
CA THR A 134 -29.68 40.94 9.24
C THR A 134 -28.89 42.12 8.65
N ALA A 135 -28.51 42.09 7.36
CA ALA A 135 -27.97 43.26 6.68
C ALA A 135 -29.07 44.08 5.97
N VAL A 136 -29.82 44.87 6.74
CA VAL A 136 -30.48 46.11 6.29
C VAL A 136 -30.31 47.16 7.39
#